data_AF-A0A419TAW0-F1
#
_entry.id   AF-A0A419TAW0-F1
#
_cell.length_a   1.000
_cell.length_b   1.000
_cell.length_c   1.000
_cell.angle_alpha   90.00
_cell.angle_beta   90.00
_cell.angle_gamma   90.00
#
_symmetry.space_group_name_H-M   'P 1'
#
loop_
_entity.id
_entity.type
_entity.pdbx_description
1 polymer ?
#
loop_
_entity_poly.entity_id
_entity_poly.type
_entity_poly.pdbx_seq_one_letter_code
_entity_poly.pdbx_strand_id
1 'polypeptide(L)'
;MIKAIAKGLKNNRGFTLVELIVVLAVLGIIGAIAVPRFTGIQEDARVKADKASVDIINKALELYKIQENDEDLSKLLNDVENSTAADVINKLIEEGYLEDDVSDETQSKGDFEFNKQELKIEYKEGQ
;
A
#
# COMPACT_ATOMS: atom_id res chain seq x y z
N MET A 1 39.75 -55.29 4.24
CA MET A 1 39.89 -53.94 3.62
C MET A 1 38.86 -52.93 4.17
N ILE A 2 38.66 -52.84 5.50
CA ILE A 2 37.65 -51.93 6.12
C ILE A 2 38.31 -50.82 6.97
N LYS A 3 39.65 -50.83 7.13
CA LYS A 3 40.37 -49.90 8.00
C LYS A 3 40.57 -48.49 7.41
N ALA A 4 40.31 -48.31 6.12
CA ALA A 4 40.55 -47.04 5.42
C ALA A 4 39.36 -46.05 5.52
N ILE A 5 38.14 -46.53 5.75
CA ILE A 5 36.92 -45.69 5.81
C ILE A 5 36.84 -44.94 7.16
N ALA A 6 37.41 -45.49 8.23
CA ALA A 6 37.37 -44.91 9.57
C ALA A 6 38.37 -43.75 9.82
N LYS A 7 39.22 -43.39 8.84
CA LYS A 7 40.30 -42.39 9.03
C LYS A 7 39.87 -40.94 8.78
N GLY A 8 38.63 -40.69 8.34
CA GLY A 8 38.15 -39.36 7.92
C GLY A 8 37.30 -38.57 8.92
N LEU A 9 36.87 -39.13 10.05
CA LEU A 9 35.96 -38.45 10.99
C LEU A 9 36.65 -37.93 12.25
N LYS A 10 37.62 -37.01 12.12
CA LYS A 10 38.10 -36.28 13.30
C LYS A 10 38.59 -34.87 12.99
N ASN A 11 37.65 -34.00 12.63
CA ASN A 11 37.82 -32.56 12.81
C ASN A 11 36.45 -31.87 12.99
N ASN A 12 35.67 -32.31 13.98
CA ASN A 12 34.47 -31.61 14.41
C ASN A 12 34.89 -30.37 15.23
N ARG A 13 35.36 -29.32 14.55
CA ARG A 13 35.46 -27.99 15.15
C ARG A 13 34.03 -27.46 15.27
N GLY A 14 33.42 -27.64 16.43
CA GLY A 14 32.11 -27.07 16.73
C GLY A 14 32.20 -25.55 16.82
N PHE A 15 31.11 -24.88 16.45
CA PHE A 15 30.93 -23.45 16.68
C PHE A 15 31.02 -23.15 18.17
N THR A 16 31.72 -22.07 18.56
CA THR A 16 31.76 -21.69 19.98
C THR A 16 30.50 -20.93 20.36
N LEU A 17 30.03 -21.09 21.60
CA LEU A 17 28.88 -20.31 22.10
C LEU A 17 29.14 -18.80 22.05
N VAL A 18 30.40 -18.39 22.29
CA VAL A 18 30.82 -16.99 22.23
C VAL A 18 30.65 -16.42 20.82
N GLU A 19 30.99 -17.19 19.80
CA GLU A 19 30.87 -16.77 18.39
C GLU A 19 29.41 -16.56 17.99
N LEU A 20 28.50 -17.43 18.45
CA LEU A 20 27.06 -17.23 18.24
C LEU A 20 26.53 -15.99 18.99
N ILE A 21 26.99 -15.75 20.22
CA ILE A 21 26.57 -14.59 21.03
C ILE A 21 27.02 -13.28 20.38
N VAL A 22 28.25 -13.20 19.87
CA VAL A 22 28.75 -11.98 19.19
C VAL A 22 27.95 -11.72 17.91
N VAL A 23 27.62 -12.75 17.13
CA VAL A 23 26.79 -12.60 15.92
C VAL A 23 25.40 -12.10 16.27
N LEU A 24 24.74 -12.68 17.27
CA LEU A 24 23.42 -12.24 17.71
C LEU A 24 23.45 -10.82 18.29
N ALA A 25 24.53 -10.42 18.96
CA ALA A 25 24.71 -9.06 19.44
C ALA A 25 24.77 -8.05 18.27
N VAL A 26 25.54 -8.34 17.22
CA VAL A 26 25.60 -7.48 16.03
C VAL A 26 24.26 -7.45 15.28
N LEU A 27 23.62 -8.61 15.09
CA LEU A 27 22.28 -8.69 14.47
C LEU A 27 21.23 -7.93 15.28
N GLY A 28 21.31 -7.95 16.61
CA GLY A 28 20.45 -7.18 17.50
C GLY A 28 20.61 -5.67 17.34
N ILE A 29 21.85 -5.19 17.25
CA ILE A 29 22.14 -3.75 17.03
C ILE A 29 21.60 -3.29 15.67
N ILE A 30 21.87 -4.05 14.60
CA ILE A 30 21.37 -3.73 13.26
C ILE A 30 19.84 -3.79 13.24
N GLY A 31 19.24 -4.84 13.82
CA GLY A 31 17.80 -5.02 13.88
C GLY A 31 17.08 -3.89 14.60
N ALA A 32 17.63 -3.40 15.72
CA ALA A 32 17.06 -2.30 16.48
C ALA A 32 16.94 -0.99 15.67
N ILE A 33 17.86 -0.73 14.74
CA ILE A 33 17.84 0.45 13.87
C ILE A 33 17.03 0.18 12.60
N ALA A 34 17.14 -1.02 12.02
CA ALA A 34 16.54 -1.37 10.75
C ALA A 34 15.01 -1.47 10.82
N VAL A 35 14.47 -2.07 11.89
CA VAL A 35 13.01 -2.30 12.05
C VAL A 35 12.20 -1.00 12.02
N PRO A 36 12.44 0.01 12.90
CA PRO A 36 11.64 1.24 12.90
C PRO A 36 11.79 2.06 11.60
N ARG A 37 12.95 1.97 10.95
CA ARG A 37 13.17 2.62 9.65
C ARG A 37 12.35 1.96 8.55
N PHE A 38 12.27 0.63 8.55
CA PHE A 38 11.52 -0.11 7.54
C PHE A 38 10.01 0.08 7.68
N THR A 39 9.48 0.20 8.90
CA THR A 39 8.06 0.49 9.13
C THR A 39 7.66 1.88 8.61
N GLY A 40 8.48 2.91 8.85
CA GLY A 40 8.22 4.26 8.34
C GLY A 40 8.23 4.33 6.80
N ILE A 41 9.17 3.62 6.15
CA ILE A 41 9.22 3.57 4.68
C ILE A 41 7.99 2.89 4.09
N GLN A 42 7.48 1.82 4.71
CA GLN A 42 6.25 1.15 4.27
C GLN A 42 5.04 2.07 4.38
N GLU A 43 4.94 2.81 5.49
CA GLU A 43 3.87 3.78 5.70
C GLU A 43 3.91 4.92 4.66
N ASP A 44 5.09 5.50 4.42
CA ASP A 44 5.28 6.51 3.38
C ASP A 44 4.93 6.00 1.98
N ALA A 45 5.31 4.75 1.67
CA ALA A 45 5.01 4.13 0.39
C ALA A 45 3.51 3.91 0.19
N ARG A 46 2.80 3.49 1.25
CA ARG A 46 1.34 3.31 1.27
C ARG A 46 0.62 4.65 1.03
N VAL A 47 0.97 5.70 1.79
CA VAL A 47 0.40 7.04 1.59
C VAL A 47 0.64 7.58 0.18
N LYS A 48 1.81 7.31 -0.41
CA LYS A 48 2.11 7.71 -1.79
C LYS A 48 1.29 6.93 -2.82
N ALA A 49 1.05 5.64 -2.58
CA ALA A 49 0.19 4.84 -3.42
C ALA A 49 -1.26 5.35 -3.37
N ASP A 50 -1.79 5.60 -2.17
CA ASP A 50 -3.15 6.12 -1.98
C ASP A 50 -3.34 7.48 -2.70
N LYS A 51 -2.36 8.38 -2.58
CA LYS A 51 -2.38 9.67 -3.31
C LYS A 51 -2.33 9.48 -4.83
N ALA A 52 -1.55 8.52 -5.32
CA ALA A 52 -1.49 8.21 -6.75
C ALA A 52 -2.83 7.64 -7.27
N SER A 53 -3.50 6.79 -6.49
CA SER A 53 -4.85 6.30 -6.81
C SER A 53 -5.85 7.44 -6.91
N VAL A 54 -5.84 8.37 -5.95
CA VAL A 54 -6.70 9.58 -6.00
C VAL A 54 -6.44 10.41 -7.25
N ASP A 55 -5.18 10.61 -7.64
CA ASP A 55 -4.83 11.35 -8.85
C ASP A 55 -5.36 10.65 -10.12
N ILE A 56 -5.35 9.31 -10.16
CA ILE A 56 -5.92 8.53 -11.26
C ILE A 56 -7.44 8.72 -11.31
N ILE A 57 -8.13 8.60 -10.16
CA ILE A 57 -9.58 8.77 -10.09
C ILE A 57 -10.00 10.20 -10.47
N ASN A 58 -9.27 11.22 -10.00
CA ASN A 58 -9.56 12.61 -10.36
C ASN A 58 -9.40 12.85 -11.87
N LYS A 59 -8.40 12.26 -12.52
CA LYS A 59 -8.26 12.33 -13.99
C LYS A 59 -9.43 11.64 -14.70
N ALA A 60 -9.86 10.49 -14.23
CA ALA A 60 -11.03 9.80 -14.79
C ALA A 60 -12.30 10.65 -14.64
N LEU A 61 -12.47 11.29 -13.49
CA LEU A 61 -13.57 12.20 -13.23
C LEU A 61 -13.52 13.46 -14.13
N GLU A 62 -12.32 14.00 -14.39
CA GLU A 62 -12.13 15.09 -15.35
C GLU A 62 -12.47 14.68 -16.78
N LEU A 63 -12.06 13.47 -17.21
CA LEU A 63 -12.43 12.94 -18.53
C LEU A 63 -13.94 12.75 -18.66
N TYR A 64 -14.58 12.21 -17.63
CA TYR A 64 -16.04 12.05 -17.58
C TYR A 64 -16.76 13.40 -17.73
N LYS A 65 -16.32 14.44 -17.00
CA LYS A 65 -16.87 15.81 -17.10
C LYS A 65 -16.74 16.42 -18.50
N ILE A 66 -15.72 16.06 -19.26
CA ILE A 66 -15.49 16.60 -20.61
C ILE A 66 -16.41 15.90 -21.63
N GLN A 67 -16.71 14.62 -21.43
CA GLN A 67 -17.35 13.78 -22.42
C GLN A 67 -18.87 13.65 -22.25
N GLU A 68 -19.36 13.67 -21.01
CA GLU A 68 -20.79 13.62 -20.68
C GLU A 68 -21.36 15.05 -20.50
N ASN A 69 -22.65 15.26 -20.77
CA ASN A 69 -23.31 16.52 -20.41
C ASN A 69 -23.39 16.65 -18.88
N ASP A 70 -23.09 17.84 -18.36
CA ASP A 70 -23.00 18.25 -16.94
C ASP A 70 -24.23 17.87 -16.08
N GLU A 71 -25.35 17.52 -16.72
CA GLU A 71 -26.60 17.08 -16.09
C GLU A 71 -26.51 15.72 -15.38
N ASP A 72 -25.64 14.78 -15.79
CA ASP A 72 -25.53 13.46 -15.12
C ASP A 72 -24.57 13.45 -13.91
N LEU A 73 -23.51 14.27 -13.94
CA LEU A 73 -22.71 14.59 -12.75
C LEU A 73 -23.54 15.31 -11.68
N SER A 74 -24.35 16.28 -12.11
CA SER A 74 -25.23 17.03 -11.23
C SER A 74 -26.29 16.15 -10.57
N LYS A 75 -26.78 15.09 -11.22
CA LYS A 75 -27.72 14.13 -10.60
C LYS A 75 -27.06 13.27 -9.52
N LEU A 76 -25.80 12.88 -9.69
CA LEU A 76 -25.02 12.17 -8.65
C LEU A 76 -24.77 13.03 -7.41
N LEU A 77 -24.61 14.34 -7.60
CA LEU A 77 -24.34 15.30 -6.52
C LEU A 77 -25.59 15.76 -5.77
N ASN A 78 -26.74 15.79 -6.46
CA ASN A 78 -27.98 16.35 -5.92
C ASN A 78 -28.90 15.31 -5.26
N ASP A 79 -28.81 14.02 -5.58
CA ASP A 79 -29.72 13.00 -5.03
C ASP A 79 -29.17 12.27 -3.80
N VAL A 80 -27.94 12.58 -3.38
CA VAL A 80 -27.31 11.90 -2.24
C VAL A 80 -26.63 12.91 -1.33
N GLU A 81 -27.29 13.22 -0.21
CA GLU A 81 -26.66 13.85 0.96
C GLU A 81 -25.34 13.13 1.35
N ASN A 82 -25.19 11.84 0.99
CA ASN A 82 -24.04 10.95 1.21
C ASN A 82 -23.43 10.31 -0.07
N SER A 83 -23.19 11.06 -1.16
CA SER A 83 -22.42 10.50 -2.29
C SER A 83 -21.01 10.16 -1.81
N THR A 84 -20.75 8.89 -1.49
CA THR A 84 -19.47 8.46 -0.94
C THR A 84 -18.45 8.36 -2.07
N ALA A 85 -17.15 8.51 -1.78
CA ALA A 85 -16.10 8.32 -2.78
C ALA A 85 -16.25 6.98 -3.52
N ALA A 86 -16.66 5.92 -2.80
CA ALA A 86 -16.96 4.60 -3.35
C ALA A 86 -18.04 4.62 -4.45
N ASP A 87 -19.10 5.41 -4.29
CA ASP A 87 -20.18 5.48 -5.28
C ASP A 87 -19.70 6.13 -6.59
N VAL A 88 -18.88 7.18 -6.46
CA VAL A 88 -18.27 7.87 -7.60
C VAL A 88 -17.29 6.94 -8.32
N ILE A 89 -16.47 6.20 -7.57
CA ILE A 89 -15.50 5.24 -8.12
C ILE A 89 -16.22 4.11 -8.87
N ASN A 90 -17.23 3.49 -8.26
CA ASN A 90 -18.01 2.40 -8.88
C ASN A 90 -18.65 2.86 -10.19
N LYS A 91 -19.18 4.08 -10.24
CA LYS A 91 -19.77 4.61 -11.47
C LYS A 91 -18.73 4.83 -12.57
N LEU A 92 -17.55 5.33 -12.23
CA LEU A 92 -16.45 5.48 -13.18
C LEU A 92 -15.96 4.13 -13.72
N ILE A 93 -16.05 3.06 -12.92
CA ILE A 93 -15.77 1.68 -13.37
C ILE A 93 -16.87 1.19 -14.32
N GLU A 94 -18.14 1.36 -13.96
CA GLU A 94 -19.28 0.98 -14.83
C GLU A 94 -19.24 1.66 -16.20
N GLU A 95 -18.91 2.96 -16.21
CA GLU A 95 -18.81 3.75 -17.45
C GLU A 95 -17.48 3.52 -18.21
N GLY A 96 -16.58 2.70 -17.66
CA GLY A 96 -15.33 2.29 -18.31
C GLY A 96 -14.21 3.33 -18.28
N TYR A 97 -14.28 4.32 -17.39
CA TYR A 97 -13.24 5.33 -17.18
C TYR A 97 -12.18 4.90 -16.14
N LEU A 98 -12.47 3.88 -15.33
CA LEU A 98 -11.54 3.27 -14.37
C LEU A 98 -11.54 1.75 -14.49
N GLU A 99 -10.39 1.14 -14.22
CA GLU A 99 -10.26 -0.30 -14.04
C GLU A 99 -10.63 -0.69 -12.59
N ASP A 100 -11.13 -1.91 -12.40
CA ASP A 100 -11.64 -2.42 -11.11
C ASP A 100 -10.55 -2.55 -10.02
N ASP A 101 -9.29 -2.34 -10.37
CA ASP A 101 -8.12 -2.52 -9.49
C ASP A 101 -7.62 -1.22 -8.84
N VAL A 102 -8.25 -0.07 -9.10
CA VAL A 102 -7.69 1.24 -8.71
C VAL A 102 -7.75 1.50 -7.19
N SER A 103 -8.49 0.69 -6.42
CA SER A 103 -8.63 0.86 -4.97
C SER A 103 -8.59 -0.47 -4.21
N ASP A 104 -7.40 -0.93 -3.84
CA ASP A 104 -7.25 -1.84 -2.70
C ASP A 104 -7.49 -1.03 -1.40
N GLU A 105 -8.74 -0.64 -1.14
CA GLU A 105 -9.16 0.07 0.08
C GLU A 105 -8.77 -0.70 1.36
N THR A 106 -8.66 -2.02 1.26
CA THR A 106 -8.25 -2.91 2.37
C THR A 106 -6.84 -2.63 2.89
N GLN A 107 -6.03 -1.91 2.12
CA GLN A 107 -4.71 -1.43 2.53
C GLN A 107 -4.58 0.09 2.45
N SER A 108 -5.64 0.89 2.62
CA SER A 108 -5.48 2.34 2.84
C SER A 108 -5.38 2.65 4.34
N LYS A 109 -4.48 3.53 4.76
CA LYS A 109 -4.41 4.01 6.16
C LYS A 109 -5.24 5.28 6.38
N GLY A 110 -5.82 5.81 5.30
CA GLY A 110 -6.64 7.00 5.30
C GLY A 110 -7.96 6.80 4.61
N ASP A 111 -8.83 7.78 4.77
CA ASP A 111 -10.16 7.79 4.17
C ASP A 111 -10.13 8.59 2.88
N PHE A 112 -10.81 8.07 1.85
CA PHE A 112 -11.07 8.80 0.63
C PHE A 112 -12.38 9.57 0.80
N GLU A 113 -12.30 10.90 0.81
CA GLU A 113 -13.48 11.75 0.90
C GLU A 113 -13.72 12.48 -0.42
N PHE A 114 -14.98 12.52 -0.85
CA PHE A 114 -15.37 13.27 -2.03
C PHE A 114 -15.69 14.73 -1.67
N ASN A 115 -14.91 15.67 -2.21
CA ASN A 115 -15.16 17.10 -2.11
C ASN A 115 -16.17 17.53 -3.19
N LYS A 116 -17.40 17.79 -2.76
CA LYS A 116 -18.53 18.19 -3.63
C LYS A 116 -18.36 19.58 -4.27
N GLN A 117 -17.58 20.48 -3.67
CA GLN A 117 -17.40 21.85 -4.17
C GLN A 117 -16.37 21.89 -5.29
N GLU A 118 -15.30 21.13 -5.14
CA GLU A 118 -14.23 21.03 -6.13
C GLU A 118 -14.44 19.87 -7.12
N LEU A 119 -15.40 19.00 -6.84
CA LEU A 119 -15.68 17.78 -7.60
C LEU A 119 -14.42 16.94 -7.75
N LYS A 120 -13.78 16.63 -6.63
CA LYS A 120 -12.53 15.88 -6.54
C LYS A 120 -12.56 14.93 -5.35
N ILE A 121 -11.84 13.82 -5.45
CA ILE A 121 -11.53 12.97 -4.31
C ILE A 121 -10.28 13.51 -3.62
N GLU A 122 -10.32 13.55 -2.29
CA GLU A 122 -9.20 13.90 -1.43
C GLU A 122 -8.85 12.71 -0.53
N TYR A 123 -7.54 12.45 -0.39
CA TYR A 123 -7.04 11.51 0.61
C TYR A 123 -6.85 12.22 1.94
N LYS A 124 -7.50 11.72 2.99
CA LYS A 124 -7.28 12.16 4.37
C LYS A 124 -6.57 11.09 5.16
N GLU A 125 -5.40 11.42 5.69
CA GLU A 125 -4.68 10.52 6.60
C GLU A 125 -5.56 10.22 7.83
N GLY A 126 -5.84 8.94 8.06
CA GLY A 126 -6.49 8.48 9.29
C GLY A 126 -5.55 8.72 10.47
N GLN A 127 -6.08 9.31 11.54
CA GLN A 127 -5.31 9.50 12.78
C GLN A 127 -4.97 8.17 13.46
#